data_AF-A0AAW6DR79-F1
#
_entry.id   AF-A0AAW6DR79-F1
#
_cell.length_a   1.000
_cell.length_b   1.000
_cell.length_c   1.000
_cell.angle_alpha   90.00
_cell.angle_beta   90.00
_cell.angle_gamma   90.00
#
_symmetry.space_group_name_H-M   'P 1'
#
loop_
_entity.id
_entity.type
_entity.pdbx_description
1 polymer ?
#
loop_
_entity_poly.entity_id
_entity_poly.type
_entity_poly.pdbx_seq_one_letter_code
_entity_poly.pdbx_strand_id
1 'polypeptide(L)'
;MNDYNNFSESYSNPRVKKLRSFAQSTYGMEAASYKGIAMKTLYFVAVFAAGMGAYFYIHNFFGGGAQAFSTEYTIFVGALIATAIAGLVASFAPKTTAVTGSIYSAGMGYALTFMSMIYAMQWKGIIVEAVTLTLLTVAVLAVIYSKGVRVGSRMKTALITCLWVSIIGGLLFMLLAWLAPHSAIYTSIVAINNGPIGILFAVIGVLIAAALLMCDFETIQMTVEQGLPAQYEWYASYGLIVGVIYLYLKILNLLAKIANNRK
;
A
#
# COMPACT_ATOMS: atom_id res chain seq x y z
N MET A 1 32.11 53.10 20.98
CA MET A 1 32.33 51.63 21.02
C MET A 1 31.13 50.97 20.37
N ASN A 2 30.93 51.20 19.06
CA ASN A 2 29.62 50.99 18.42
C ASN A 2 29.69 50.84 16.88
N ASP A 3 30.67 50.10 16.33
CA ASP A 3 30.78 49.99 14.86
C ASP A 3 31.18 48.61 14.31
N TYR A 4 31.30 47.57 15.16
CA TYR A 4 31.63 46.21 14.67
C TYR A 4 30.41 45.36 14.30
N ASN A 5 29.18 45.78 14.64
CA ASN A 5 27.96 45.02 14.32
C ASN A 5 27.32 45.43 12.98
N ASN A 6 27.77 46.52 12.34
CA ASN A 6 27.17 47.03 11.10
C ASN A 6 27.86 46.55 9.81
N PHE A 7 29.04 45.93 9.87
CA PHE A 7 29.79 45.52 8.67
C PHE A 7 29.40 44.14 8.10
N SER A 8 28.65 43.32 8.84
CA SER A 8 28.27 41.96 8.37
C SER A 8 26.89 41.86 7.71
N GLU A 9 26.06 42.90 7.76
CA GLU A 9 24.75 42.91 7.09
C GLU A 9 24.81 43.39 5.63
N SER A 10 25.83 44.19 5.27
CA SER A 10 25.86 44.92 4.00
C SER A 10 26.37 44.12 2.78
N TYR A 11 26.92 42.91 2.95
CA TYR A 11 27.40 42.06 1.85
C TYR A 11 26.87 40.63 1.95
N SER A 12 25.60 40.46 2.30
CA SER A 12 24.99 39.12 2.26
C SER A 12 24.68 38.73 0.81
N ASN A 13 25.64 38.05 0.18
CA ASN A 13 25.46 37.40 -1.11
C ASN A 13 24.13 36.59 -1.10
N PRO A 14 23.22 36.78 -2.07
CA PRO A 14 21.94 36.06 -2.11
C PRO A 14 22.10 34.54 -2.02
N ARG A 15 23.24 34.00 -2.49
CA ARG A 15 23.61 32.58 -2.37
C ARG A 15 23.91 32.16 -0.95
N VAL A 16 24.57 33.00 -0.15
CA VAL A 16 24.85 32.73 1.28
C VAL A 16 23.57 32.82 2.11
N LYS A 17 22.64 33.73 1.76
CA LYS A 17 21.31 33.79 2.38
C LYS A 17 20.49 32.52 2.07
N LYS A 18 20.55 32.02 0.83
CA LYS A 18 19.97 30.72 0.45
C LYS A 18 20.63 29.56 1.20
N LEU A 19 21.96 29.52 1.26
CA LEU A 19 22.68 28.48 2.00
C LEU A 19 22.35 28.51 3.49
N ARG A 20 22.22 29.69 4.10
CA ARG A 20 21.74 29.83 5.48
C ARG A 20 20.29 29.41 5.62
N SER A 21 19.38 29.79 4.71
CA SER A 21 18.00 29.32 4.78
C SER A 21 17.87 27.81 4.56
N PHE A 22 18.72 27.20 3.72
CA PHE A 22 18.80 25.75 3.50
C PHE A 22 19.42 25.03 4.71
N ALA A 23 20.48 25.59 5.30
CA ALA A 23 21.08 25.07 6.52
C ALA A 23 20.11 25.17 7.69
N GLN A 24 19.44 26.30 7.84
CA GLN A 24 18.47 26.58 8.90
C GLN A 24 17.15 25.82 8.73
N SER A 25 16.73 25.51 7.50
CA SER A 25 15.61 24.58 7.26
C SER A 25 15.98 23.11 7.58
N THR A 26 17.27 22.78 7.57
CA THR A 26 17.77 21.44 7.90
C THR A 26 18.07 21.30 9.41
N TYR A 27 18.48 22.38 10.07
CA TYR A 27 18.92 22.40 11.47
C TYR A 27 17.79 22.41 12.53
N GLY A 28 16.55 22.13 12.13
CA GLY A 28 15.40 22.10 13.05
C GLY A 28 14.32 21.09 12.68
N MET A 29 14.56 20.22 11.70
CA MET A 29 13.65 19.12 11.41
C MET A 29 13.84 18.04 12.47
N GLU A 30 12.76 17.69 13.17
CA GLU A 30 12.76 16.52 14.04
C GLU A 30 13.22 15.30 13.25
N ALA A 31 14.11 14.49 13.84
CA ALA A 31 14.54 13.24 13.25
C ALA A 31 13.39 12.22 13.33
N ALA A 32 13.33 11.34 12.32
CA ALA A 32 12.34 10.28 12.27
C ALA A 32 12.48 9.33 13.47
N SER A 33 11.34 8.93 14.03
CA SER A 33 11.23 8.07 15.21
C SER A 33 10.29 6.89 14.93
N TYR A 34 10.57 5.74 15.54
CA TYR A 34 9.67 4.58 15.52
C TYR A 34 8.27 4.93 16.04
N LYS A 35 8.17 5.79 17.06
CA LYS A 35 6.88 6.24 17.60
C LYS A 35 6.11 7.09 16.58
N GLY A 36 6.82 7.97 15.86
CA GLY A 36 6.22 8.82 14.83
C GLY A 36 5.69 8.02 13.65
N ILE A 37 6.45 7.03 13.20
CA ILE A 37 6.05 6.07 12.15
C ILE A 37 4.84 5.23 12.62
N ALA A 38 4.88 4.68 13.83
CA ALA A 38 3.76 3.89 14.35
C ALA A 38 2.45 4.71 14.39
N MET A 39 2.52 5.96 14.82
CA MET A 39 1.33 6.83 14.88
C MET A 39 0.80 7.20 13.49
N LYS A 40 1.68 7.44 12.51
CA LYS A 40 1.27 7.71 11.12
C LYS A 40 0.71 6.47 10.43
N THR A 41 1.25 5.30 10.72
CA THR A 41 0.67 4.03 10.28
C THR A 41 -0.74 3.84 10.84
N LEU A 42 -0.94 4.05 12.15
CA LEU A 42 -2.27 3.99 12.77
C LEU A 42 -3.25 5.00 12.17
N TYR A 43 -2.76 6.20 11.83
CA TYR A 43 -3.56 7.19 11.10
C TYR A 43 -4.01 6.64 9.73
N PHE A 44 -3.11 6.06 8.93
CA PHE A 44 -3.50 5.47 7.65
C PHE A 44 -4.47 4.29 7.81
N VAL A 45 -4.31 3.48 8.86
CA VAL A 45 -5.27 2.41 9.20
C VAL A 45 -6.64 2.99 9.56
N ALA A 46 -6.71 4.09 10.30
CA ALA A 46 -7.97 4.76 10.63
C ALA A 46 -8.65 5.35 9.38
N VAL A 47 -7.87 5.97 8.48
CA VAL A 47 -8.37 6.50 7.20
C VAL A 47 -8.85 5.35 6.30
N PHE A 48 -8.13 4.24 6.28
CA PHE A 48 -8.56 3.03 5.59
C PHE A 48 -9.88 2.50 6.15
N ALA A 49 -10.02 2.40 7.47
CA ALA A 49 -11.27 2.00 8.12
C ALA A 49 -12.43 2.97 7.83
N ALA A 50 -12.16 4.28 7.72
CA ALA A 50 -13.16 5.25 7.28
C ALA A 50 -13.62 4.99 5.84
N GLY A 51 -12.71 4.61 4.94
CA GLY A 51 -13.02 4.15 3.59
C GLY A 51 -13.91 2.89 3.57
N MET A 52 -13.63 1.92 4.46
CA MET A 52 -14.50 0.75 4.65
C MET A 52 -15.89 1.17 5.15
N GLY A 53 -15.96 2.07 6.13
CA GLY A 53 -17.21 2.61 6.66
C GLY A 53 -18.06 3.31 5.59
N ALA A 54 -17.41 4.05 4.68
CA ALA A 54 -18.07 4.68 3.54
C ALA A 54 -18.75 3.64 2.63
N TYR A 55 -18.11 2.48 2.40
CA TYR A 55 -18.73 1.38 1.66
C TYR A 55 -20.01 0.89 2.35
N PHE A 56 -19.94 0.56 3.64
CA PHE A 56 -21.12 0.08 4.37
C PHE A 56 -22.23 1.12 4.42
N TYR A 57 -21.91 2.40 4.61
CA TYR A 57 -22.90 3.47 4.59
C TYR A 57 -23.63 3.54 3.25
N ILE A 58 -22.88 3.53 2.15
CA ILE A 58 -23.43 3.53 0.78
C ILE A 58 -24.29 2.29 0.54
N HIS A 59 -23.80 1.11 0.92
CA HIS A 59 -24.52 -0.15 0.75
C HIS A 59 -25.87 -0.16 1.48
N ASN A 60 -25.90 0.32 2.73
CA ASN A 60 -27.14 0.43 3.51
C ASN A 60 -28.08 1.52 2.96
N PHE A 61 -27.54 2.62 2.44
CA PHE A 61 -28.33 3.70 1.86
C PHE A 61 -29.11 3.26 0.61
N PHE A 62 -28.51 2.42 -0.24
CA PHE A 62 -29.16 1.92 -1.46
C PHE A 62 -30.02 0.66 -1.23
N GLY A 63 -30.14 0.17 0.00
CA GLY A 63 -31.13 -0.85 0.39
C GLY A 63 -30.88 -2.28 -0.10
N GLY A 64 -29.73 -2.55 -0.73
CA GLY A 64 -29.39 -3.86 -1.29
C GLY A 64 -30.21 -4.25 -2.53
N GLY A 65 -29.54 -4.56 -3.63
CA GLY A 65 -30.20 -4.97 -4.88
C GLY A 65 -29.33 -4.73 -6.11
N ALA A 66 -29.82 -5.10 -7.30
CA ALA A 66 -29.08 -4.94 -8.55
C ALA A 66 -28.71 -3.47 -8.83
N GLN A 67 -29.59 -2.54 -8.47
CA GLN A 67 -29.36 -1.11 -8.64
C GLN A 67 -28.29 -0.59 -7.67
N ALA A 68 -28.29 -1.04 -6.41
CA ALA A 68 -27.22 -0.75 -5.45
C ALA A 68 -25.85 -1.23 -5.94
N PHE A 69 -25.79 -2.46 -6.48
CA PHE A 69 -24.54 -3.02 -7.02
C PHE A 69 -23.98 -2.20 -8.19
N SER A 70 -24.83 -1.71 -9.09
CA SER A 70 -24.38 -0.87 -10.23
C SER A 70 -23.78 0.46 -9.78
N THR A 71 -24.36 1.10 -8.77
CA THR A 71 -23.87 2.35 -8.19
C THR A 71 -22.58 2.11 -7.40
N GLU A 72 -22.54 1.07 -6.57
CA GLU A 72 -21.33 0.65 -5.85
C GLU A 72 -20.17 0.33 -6.79
N TYR A 73 -20.44 -0.37 -7.90
CA TYR A 73 -19.43 -0.67 -8.91
C TYR A 73 -18.88 0.62 -9.57
N THR A 74 -19.74 1.59 -9.86
CA THR A 74 -19.31 2.87 -10.46
C THR A 74 -18.40 3.65 -9.50
N ILE A 75 -18.76 3.70 -8.21
CA ILE A 75 -17.95 4.34 -7.17
C ILE A 75 -16.64 3.56 -6.98
N PHE A 76 -16.66 2.22 -7.04
CA PHE A 76 -15.48 1.37 -6.97
C PHE A 76 -14.48 1.69 -8.09
N VAL A 77 -14.94 1.83 -9.33
CA VAL A 77 -14.07 2.21 -10.46
C VAL A 77 -13.46 3.59 -10.25
N GLY A 78 -14.27 4.57 -9.82
CA GLY A 78 -13.79 5.91 -9.48
C GLY A 78 -12.75 5.91 -8.35
N ALA A 79 -13.00 5.14 -7.30
CA ALA A 79 -12.10 4.96 -6.18
C ALA A 79 -10.78 4.30 -6.60
N LEU A 80 -10.82 3.26 -7.44
CA LEU A 80 -9.61 2.62 -7.97
C LEU A 80 -8.75 3.56 -8.80
N ILE A 81 -9.36 4.40 -9.64
CA ILE A 81 -8.62 5.37 -10.44
C ILE A 81 -7.99 6.43 -9.53
N ALA A 82 -8.76 6.96 -8.57
CA ALA A 82 -8.29 7.95 -7.62
C ALA A 82 -7.13 7.42 -6.76
N THR A 83 -7.20 6.17 -6.30
CA THR A 83 -6.15 5.54 -5.50
C THR A 83 -4.94 5.19 -6.35
N ALA A 84 -5.10 4.73 -7.58
CA ALA A 84 -3.99 4.47 -8.49
C ALA A 84 -3.17 5.74 -8.75
N ILE A 85 -3.85 6.86 -9.03
CA ILE A 85 -3.21 8.17 -9.23
C ILE A 85 -2.55 8.64 -7.93
N ALA A 86 -3.27 8.63 -6.81
CA ALA A 86 -2.75 9.08 -5.53
C ALA A 86 -1.53 8.26 -5.09
N GLY A 87 -1.57 6.94 -5.27
CA GLY A 87 -0.47 6.05 -4.92
C GLY A 87 0.76 6.23 -5.82
N LEU A 88 0.54 6.53 -7.10
CA LEU A 88 1.62 6.85 -8.03
C LEU A 88 2.28 8.18 -7.65
N VAL A 89 1.49 9.21 -7.35
CA VAL A 89 2.02 10.51 -6.88
C VAL A 89 2.77 10.34 -5.55
N ALA A 90 2.24 9.57 -4.61
CA ALA A 90 2.90 9.29 -3.33
C ALA A 90 4.28 8.61 -3.50
N SER A 91 4.41 7.77 -4.52
CA SER A 91 5.65 7.04 -4.81
C SER A 91 6.75 7.94 -5.39
N PHE A 92 6.39 8.94 -6.20
CA PHE A 92 7.37 9.86 -6.80
C PHE A 92 7.61 11.14 -5.99
N ALA A 93 6.69 11.51 -5.10
CA ALA A 93 6.77 12.72 -4.29
C ALA A 93 6.64 12.42 -2.78
N PRO A 94 7.75 12.05 -2.10
CA PRO A 94 7.73 11.73 -0.66
C PRO A 94 7.22 12.86 0.25
N LYS A 95 7.28 14.11 -0.23
CA LYS A 95 6.81 15.29 0.50
C LYS A 95 5.29 15.39 0.57
N THR A 96 4.57 14.81 -0.39
CA THR A 96 3.10 14.88 -0.44
C THR A 96 2.43 13.64 0.16
N THR A 97 3.21 12.67 0.64
CA THR A 97 2.73 11.35 1.08
C THR A 97 1.69 11.42 2.20
N ALA A 98 1.71 12.46 3.04
CA ALA A 98 0.66 12.65 4.03
C ALA A 98 -0.73 12.81 3.39
N VAL A 99 -0.84 13.60 2.32
CA VAL A 99 -2.12 13.85 1.63
C VAL A 99 -2.43 12.71 0.66
N THR A 100 -1.49 12.39 -0.21
CA THR A 100 -1.70 11.38 -1.26
C THR A 100 -1.85 9.97 -0.68
N GLY A 101 -1.11 9.64 0.39
CA GLY A 101 -1.27 8.40 1.14
C GLY A 101 -2.62 8.30 1.86
N SER A 102 -3.21 9.43 2.28
CA SER A 102 -4.55 9.45 2.89
C SER A 102 -5.63 9.17 1.85
N ILE A 103 -5.54 9.82 0.69
CA ILE A 103 -6.44 9.58 -0.44
C ILE A 103 -6.35 8.10 -0.88
N TYR A 104 -5.12 7.59 -1.00
CA TYR A 104 -4.89 6.17 -1.29
C TYR A 104 -5.54 5.26 -0.25
N SER A 105 -5.30 5.51 1.04
CA SER A 105 -5.82 4.66 2.13
C SER A 105 -7.34 4.68 2.18
N ALA A 106 -7.97 5.84 2.03
CA ALA A 106 -9.43 5.98 2.04
C ALA A 106 -10.07 5.25 0.85
N GLY A 107 -9.56 5.50 -0.36
CA GLY A 107 -10.12 4.87 -1.56
C GLY A 107 -9.84 3.36 -1.60
N MET A 108 -8.68 2.90 -1.12
CA MET A 108 -8.40 1.48 -0.99
C MET A 108 -9.27 0.82 0.08
N GLY A 109 -9.59 1.54 1.17
CA GLY A 109 -10.57 1.09 2.16
C GLY A 109 -11.92 0.74 1.52
N TYR A 110 -12.44 1.65 0.69
CA TYR A 110 -13.67 1.41 -0.05
C TYR A 110 -13.51 0.26 -1.05
N ALA A 111 -12.50 0.35 -1.93
CA ALA A 111 -12.32 -0.58 -3.04
C ALA A 111 -12.05 -2.01 -2.57
N LEU A 112 -11.25 -2.15 -1.51
CA LEU A 112 -10.95 -3.45 -0.92
C LEU A 112 -12.19 -4.07 -0.27
N THR A 113 -13.03 -3.25 0.37
CA THR A 113 -14.28 -3.74 0.99
C THR A 113 -15.26 -4.23 -0.07
N PHE A 114 -15.47 -3.45 -1.14
CA PHE A 114 -16.31 -3.85 -2.28
C PHE A 114 -15.84 -5.19 -2.88
N MET A 115 -14.54 -5.31 -3.17
CA MET A 115 -13.97 -6.56 -3.68
C MET A 115 -14.15 -7.71 -2.70
N SER A 116 -13.86 -7.49 -1.41
CA SER A 116 -14.01 -8.52 -0.38
C SER A 116 -15.45 -9.01 -0.25
N MET A 117 -16.43 -8.13 -0.41
CA MET A 117 -17.85 -8.52 -0.40
C MET A 117 -18.21 -9.42 -1.58
N ILE A 118 -17.66 -9.17 -2.78
CA ILE A 118 -17.85 -10.07 -3.93
C ILE A 118 -17.32 -11.48 -3.61
N TYR A 119 -16.15 -11.60 -2.95
CA TYR A 119 -15.63 -12.89 -2.51
C TYR A 119 -16.52 -13.53 -1.42
N ALA A 120 -17.04 -12.74 -0.48
CA ALA A 120 -17.90 -13.25 0.60
C ALA A 120 -19.23 -13.81 0.12
N MET A 121 -19.77 -13.32 -1.01
CA MET A 121 -20.96 -13.89 -1.64
C MET A 121 -20.74 -15.33 -2.15
N GLN A 122 -19.50 -15.68 -2.53
CA GLN A 122 -19.16 -17.00 -3.07
C GLN A 122 -18.60 -17.96 -2.01
N TRP A 123 -17.93 -17.42 -1.00
CA TRP A 123 -17.28 -18.16 0.08
C TRP A 123 -17.53 -17.50 1.45
N LYS A 124 -18.39 -18.12 2.26
CA LYS A 124 -18.72 -17.63 3.60
C LYS A 124 -17.49 -17.70 4.52
N GLY A 125 -17.20 -16.61 5.22
CA GLY A 125 -16.12 -16.55 6.23
C GLY A 125 -14.71 -16.26 5.70
N ILE A 126 -14.52 -16.23 4.38
CA ILE A 126 -13.19 -16.04 3.74
C ILE A 126 -12.50 -14.73 4.17
N ILE A 127 -13.27 -13.68 4.43
CA ILE A 127 -12.74 -12.38 4.87
C ILE A 127 -12.08 -12.51 6.24
N VAL A 128 -12.73 -13.17 7.19
CA VAL A 128 -12.22 -13.29 8.58
C VAL A 128 -10.94 -14.13 8.59
N GLU A 129 -10.89 -15.20 7.81
CA GLU A 129 -9.69 -16.01 7.63
C GLU A 129 -8.54 -15.19 7.01
N ALA A 130 -8.84 -14.42 5.94
CA ALA A 130 -7.85 -13.58 5.28
C ALA A 130 -7.27 -12.51 6.22
N VAL A 131 -8.13 -11.81 6.97
CA VAL A 131 -7.70 -10.80 7.96
C VAL A 131 -6.89 -11.43 9.09
N THR A 132 -7.27 -12.62 9.55
CA THR A 132 -6.53 -13.30 10.63
C THR A 132 -5.13 -13.68 10.15
N LEU A 133 -5.01 -14.24 8.94
CA LEU A 133 -3.72 -14.61 8.36
C LEU A 133 -2.83 -13.40 8.08
N THR A 134 -3.38 -12.27 7.62
CA THR A 134 -2.59 -11.05 7.41
C THR A 134 -2.06 -10.51 8.73
N LEU A 135 -2.91 -10.40 9.76
CA LEU A 135 -2.49 -9.92 11.07
C LEU A 135 -1.43 -10.82 11.70
N LEU A 136 -1.59 -12.15 11.59
CA LEU A 136 -0.58 -13.11 12.05
C LEU A 136 0.74 -12.94 11.30
N THR A 137 0.71 -12.79 9.97
CA THR A 137 1.91 -12.62 9.16
C THR A 137 2.63 -11.30 9.50
N VAL A 138 1.89 -10.21 9.61
CA VAL A 138 2.43 -8.89 10.01
C VAL A 138 3.02 -8.97 11.42
N ALA A 139 2.36 -9.62 12.38
CA ALA A 139 2.84 -9.78 13.75
C ALA A 139 4.14 -10.60 13.81
N VAL A 140 4.21 -11.72 13.08
CA VAL A 140 5.42 -12.55 13.00
C VAL A 140 6.58 -11.75 12.41
N LEU A 141 6.36 -11.01 11.32
CA LEU A 141 7.39 -10.18 10.71
C LEU A 141 7.83 -9.03 11.62
N ALA A 142 6.90 -8.38 12.32
CA ALA A 142 7.22 -7.35 13.30
C ALA A 142 8.12 -7.89 14.42
N VAL A 143 7.85 -9.09 14.93
CA VAL A 143 8.70 -9.76 15.93
C VAL A 143 10.07 -10.10 15.36
N ILE A 144 10.15 -10.63 14.14
CA ILE A 144 11.44 -10.94 13.49
C ILE A 144 12.29 -9.67 13.33
N TYR A 145 11.69 -8.57 12.89
CA TYR A 145 12.42 -7.32 12.70
C TYR A 145 12.81 -6.63 14.00
N SER A 146 12.05 -6.81 15.08
CA SER A 146 12.47 -6.33 16.40
C SER A 146 13.79 -6.93 16.86
N LYS A 147 14.19 -8.10 16.31
CA LYS A 147 15.46 -8.79 16.59
C LYS A 147 16.62 -8.33 15.71
N GLY A 148 16.44 -7.33 14.83
CA GLY A 148 17.51 -6.73 14.04
C GLY A 148 17.91 -7.48 12.77
N VAL A 149 17.02 -8.33 12.23
CA VAL A 149 17.25 -8.98 10.92
C VAL A 149 17.22 -7.92 9.83
N ARG A 150 18.25 -7.88 8.97
CA ARG A 150 18.34 -6.96 7.82
C ARG A 150 18.14 -7.71 6.52
N VAL A 151 17.51 -7.05 5.55
CA VAL A 151 17.30 -7.60 4.22
C VAL A 151 18.32 -7.05 3.22
N GLY A 152 18.88 -7.95 2.42
CA GLY A 152 19.89 -7.59 1.42
C GLY A 152 19.29 -6.78 0.28
N SER A 153 20.06 -5.82 -0.26
CA SER A 153 19.66 -4.98 -1.38
C SER A 153 19.25 -5.77 -2.64
N ARG A 154 19.91 -6.90 -2.91
CA ARG A 154 19.57 -7.81 -4.03
C ARG A 154 18.17 -8.42 -3.89
N MET A 155 17.76 -8.74 -2.67
CA MET A 155 16.43 -9.29 -2.42
C MET A 155 15.35 -8.22 -2.63
N LYS A 156 15.59 -6.97 -2.22
CA LYS A 156 14.67 -5.84 -2.49
C LYS A 156 14.40 -5.67 -3.98
N THR A 157 15.45 -5.63 -4.81
CA THR A 157 15.32 -5.46 -6.26
C THR A 157 14.55 -6.62 -6.91
N ALA A 158 14.82 -7.86 -6.48
CA ALA A 158 14.10 -9.03 -6.97
C ALA A 158 12.60 -8.94 -6.64
N LEU A 159 12.28 -8.58 -5.39
CA LEU A 159 10.89 -8.47 -4.92
C LEU A 159 10.12 -7.34 -5.60
N ILE A 160 10.76 -6.18 -5.80
CA ILE A 160 10.15 -5.06 -6.54
C ILE A 160 9.88 -5.46 -7.98
N THR A 161 10.80 -6.19 -8.61
CA THR A 161 10.58 -6.74 -9.97
C THR A 161 9.38 -7.68 -9.98
N CYS A 162 9.28 -8.59 -9.01
CA CYS A 162 8.13 -9.48 -8.88
C CYS A 162 6.80 -8.72 -8.67
N LEU A 163 6.82 -7.63 -7.91
CA LEU A 163 5.65 -6.76 -7.73
C LEU A 163 5.20 -6.15 -9.06
N TRP A 164 6.12 -5.58 -9.83
CA TRP A 164 5.81 -5.00 -11.15
C TRP A 164 5.27 -6.04 -12.11
N VAL A 165 5.89 -7.23 -12.17
CA VAL A 165 5.40 -8.34 -12.98
C VAL A 165 4.00 -8.74 -12.56
N SER A 166 3.71 -8.80 -11.25
CA SER A 166 2.36 -9.11 -10.77
C SER A 166 1.33 -8.05 -11.13
N ILE A 167 1.68 -6.76 -11.07
CA ILE A 167 0.75 -5.67 -11.39
C ILE A 167 0.48 -5.62 -12.89
N ILE A 168 1.55 -5.64 -13.70
CA ILE A 168 1.45 -5.61 -15.17
C ILE A 168 0.73 -6.86 -15.68
N GLY A 169 1.07 -8.04 -15.15
CA GLY A 169 0.39 -9.29 -15.50
C GLY A 169 -1.10 -9.25 -15.17
N GLY A 170 -1.48 -8.70 -14.01
CA GLY A 170 -2.88 -8.51 -13.64
C GLY A 170 -3.61 -7.53 -14.57
N LEU A 171 -2.97 -6.42 -14.95
CA LEU A 171 -3.52 -5.44 -15.87
C LEU A 171 -3.71 -6.02 -17.28
N LEU A 172 -2.73 -6.76 -17.79
CA LEU A 172 -2.83 -7.45 -19.08
C LEU A 172 -3.93 -8.50 -19.08
N PHE A 173 -4.09 -9.24 -17.98
CA PHE A 173 -5.18 -10.20 -17.84
C PHE A 173 -6.55 -9.51 -17.83
N MET A 174 -6.67 -8.38 -17.13
CA MET A 174 -7.88 -7.56 -17.13
C MET A 174 -8.20 -7.00 -18.52
N LEU A 175 -7.19 -6.52 -19.25
CA LEU A 175 -7.34 -6.02 -20.61
C LEU A 175 -7.79 -7.15 -21.56
N LEU A 176 -7.21 -8.33 -21.44
CA LEU A 176 -7.61 -9.51 -22.21
C LEU A 176 -9.07 -9.90 -21.91
N ALA A 177 -9.47 -9.86 -20.63
CA ALA A 177 -10.84 -10.14 -20.23
C ALA A 177 -11.84 -9.14 -20.84
N TRP A 178 -11.45 -7.88 -20.99
CA TRP A 178 -12.32 -6.85 -21.58
C TRP A 178 -12.37 -6.91 -23.11
N LEU A 179 -11.23 -7.13 -23.78
CA LEU A 179 -11.14 -7.13 -25.24
C LEU A 179 -11.62 -8.45 -25.87
N ALA A 180 -11.35 -9.58 -25.22
CA ALA A 180 -11.59 -10.89 -25.81
C ALA A 180 -12.02 -11.95 -24.77
N PRO A 181 -13.15 -11.75 -24.06
CA PRO A 181 -13.61 -12.62 -22.99
C PRO A 181 -13.93 -14.06 -23.44
N HIS A 182 -14.20 -14.27 -24.73
CA HIS A 182 -14.47 -15.60 -25.29
C HIS A 182 -13.31 -16.17 -26.11
N SER A 183 -12.14 -15.53 -26.08
CA SER A 183 -10.97 -16.06 -26.78
C SER A 183 -10.48 -17.36 -26.16
N ALA A 184 -9.97 -18.27 -26.99
CA ALA A 184 -9.34 -19.52 -26.53
C ALA A 184 -8.15 -19.26 -25.59
N ILE A 185 -7.46 -18.13 -25.77
CA ILE A 185 -6.36 -17.70 -24.90
C ILE A 185 -6.88 -17.37 -23.50
N TYR A 186 -7.95 -16.56 -23.40
CA TYR A 186 -8.55 -16.20 -22.13
C TYR A 186 -9.07 -17.44 -21.38
N THR A 187 -9.83 -18.31 -22.05
CA THR A 187 -10.40 -19.50 -21.42
C THR A 187 -9.32 -20.48 -20.95
N SER A 188 -8.24 -20.64 -21.72
CA SER A 188 -7.10 -21.47 -21.34
C SER A 188 -6.35 -20.93 -20.12
N ILE A 189 -6.12 -19.60 -20.07
CA ILE A 189 -5.48 -18.96 -18.91
C ILE A 189 -6.36 -19.12 -17.67
N VAL A 190 -7.67 -18.92 -17.79
CA VAL A 190 -8.62 -19.12 -16.68
C VAL A 190 -8.60 -20.56 -16.19
N ALA A 191 -8.58 -21.55 -17.08
CA ALA A 191 -8.52 -22.96 -16.72
C ALA A 191 -7.23 -23.29 -15.93
N ILE A 192 -6.07 -22.81 -16.38
CA ILE A 192 -4.80 -23.00 -15.66
C ILE A 192 -4.83 -22.27 -14.31
N ASN A 193 -5.38 -21.05 -14.28
CA ASN A 193 -5.44 -20.22 -13.09
C ASN A 193 -6.38 -20.79 -12.02
N ASN A 194 -7.42 -21.53 -12.41
CA ASN A 194 -8.33 -22.20 -11.49
C ASN A 194 -7.81 -23.57 -11.04
N GLY A 195 -6.89 -24.20 -11.78
CA GLY A 195 -6.31 -25.49 -11.42
C GLY A 195 -5.25 -25.45 -10.30
N PRO A 196 -4.62 -26.61 -9.99
CA PRO A 196 -3.59 -26.74 -8.96
C PRO A 196 -2.38 -25.82 -9.18
N ILE A 197 -2.01 -25.58 -10.44
CA ILE A 197 -0.94 -24.66 -10.83
C ILE A 197 -1.28 -23.24 -10.36
N GLY A 198 -2.54 -22.83 -10.49
CA GLY A 198 -3.01 -21.54 -10.02
C GLY A 198 -2.91 -21.34 -8.50
N ILE A 199 -3.07 -22.41 -7.71
CA ILE A 199 -2.83 -22.37 -6.25
C ILE A 199 -1.33 -22.19 -5.98
N LEU A 200 -0.46 -22.92 -6.66
CA LEU A 200 0.99 -22.80 -6.48
C LEU A 200 1.47 -21.37 -6.72
N PHE A 201 1.01 -20.73 -7.80
CA PHE A 201 1.33 -19.32 -8.07
C PHE A 201 0.76 -18.37 -7.00
N ALA A 202 -0.41 -18.66 -6.44
CA ALA A 202 -0.97 -17.84 -5.37
C ALA A 202 -0.15 -17.96 -4.07
N VAL A 203 0.33 -19.15 -3.72
CA VAL A 203 1.24 -19.36 -2.57
C VAL A 203 2.52 -18.56 -2.76
N ILE A 204 3.16 -18.66 -3.94
CA ILE A 204 4.34 -17.87 -4.28
C ILE A 204 4.06 -16.37 -4.16
N GLY A 205 2.89 -15.92 -4.65
CA GLY A 205 2.45 -14.53 -4.54
C GLY A 205 2.34 -14.04 -3.09
N VAL A 206 1.83 -14.87 -2.18
CA VAL A 206 1.76 -14.56 -0.73
C VAL A 206 3.17 -14.47 -0.13
N LEU A 207 4.07 -15.40 -0.47
CA LEU A 207 5.45 -15.37 0.01
C LEU A 207 6.19 -14.11 -0.46
N ILE A 208 6.01 -13.71 -1.73
CA ILE A 208 6.56 -12.48 -2.28
C ILE A 208 5.97 -11.26 -1.56
N ALA A 209 4.66 -11.23 -1.31
CA ALA A 209 4.03 -10.14 -0.57
C ALA A 209 4.55 -10.03 0.87
N ALA A 210 4.75 -11.16 1.56
CA ALA A 210 5.34 -11.17 2.89
C ALA A 210 6.81 -10.69 2.87
N ALA A 211 7.57 -11.07 1.84
CA ALA A 211 8.95 -10.64 1.66
C ALA A 211 9.06 -9.13 1.30
N LEU A 212 8.09 -8.59 0.56
CA LEU A 212 7.97 -7.14 0.31
C LEU A 212 7.68 -6.37 1.59
N LEU A 213 6.74 -6.86 2.40
CA LEU A 213 6.45 -6.27 3.71
C LEU A 213 7.68 -6.31 4.62
N MET A 214 8.49 -7.36 4.50
CA MET A 214 9.79 -7.45 5.14
C MET A 214 10.74 -6.32 4.64
N CYS A 215 10.79 -5.99 3.34
CA CYS A 215 11.53 -4.81 2.86
C CYS A 215 11.01 -3.47 3.41
N ASP A 216 9.69 -3.35 3.65
CA ASP A 216 9.09 -2.16 4.23
C ASP A 216 9.57 -1.95 5.68
N PHE A 217 9.62 -3.00 6.49
CA PHE A 217 10.17 -2.95 7.85
C PHE A 217 11.64 -2.53 7.88
N GLU A 218 12.45 -3.01 6.95
CA GLU A 218 13.84 -2.57 6.86
C GLU A 218 13.94 -1.09 6.47
N THR A 219 13.07 -0.61 5.58
CA THR A 219 13.00 0.81 5.21
C THR A 219 12.67 1.67 6.43
N ILE A 220 11.78 1.21 7.30
CA ILE A 220 11.47 1.88 8.59
C ILE A 220 12.73 1.92 9.48
N GLN A 221 13.45 0.81 9.63
CA GLN A 221 14.67 0.77 10.43
C GLN A 221 15.73 1.73 9.88
N MET A 222 16.00 1.69 8.57
CA MET A 222 16.95 2.59 7.93
C MET A 222 16.57 4.06 8.09
N THR A 223 15.27 4.38 8.03
CA THR A 223 14.77 5.76 8.19
C THR A 223 15.11 6.31 9.57
N VAL A 224 14.96 5.49 10.62
CA VAL A 224 15.26 5.89 12.00
C VAL A 224 16.77 5.85 12.30
N GLU A 225 17.46 4.77 11.92
CA GLU A 225 18.90 4.59 12.17
C GLU A 225 19.75 5.65 11.45
N GLN A 226 19.34 6.08 10.26
CA GLN A 226 20.03 7.13 9.51
C GLN A 226 19.63 8.55 9.95
N GLY A 227 18.69 8.68 10.89
CA GLY A 227 18.20 9.98 11.36
C GLY A 227 17.57 10.81 10.25
N LEU A 228 16.82 10.19 9.33
CA LEU A 228 16.16 10.93 8.24
C LEU A 228 15.15 11.95 8.81
N PRO A 229 14.85 13.05 8.11
CA PRO A 229 13.88 14.04 8.58
C PRO A 229 12.48 13.43 8.81
N ALA A 230 11.73 13.92 9.80
CA ALA A 230 10.41 13.39 10.20
C ALA A 230 9.37 13.32 9.06
N GLN A 231 9.53 14.08 7.99
CA GLN A 231 8.70 13.96 6.79
C GLN A 231 8.75 12.55 6.16
N TYR A 232 9.88 11.84 6.28
CA TYR A 232 10.04 10.49 5.76
C TYR A 232 9.27 9.44 6.57
N GLU A 233 8.81 9.77 7.78
CA GLU A 233 7.93 8.88 8.54
C GLU A 233 6.61 8.63 7.80
N TRP A 234 6.09 9.63 7.08
CA TRP A 234 4.90 9.49 6.25
C TRP A 234 5.14 8.51 5.11
N TYR A 235 6.29 8.61 4.46
CA TYR A 235 6.68 7.72 3.37
C TYR A 235 6.85 6.27 3.84
N ALA A 236 7.54 6.07 4.96
CA ALA A 236 7.75 4.75 5.55
C ALA A 236 6.41 4.10 6.00
N SER A 237 5.53 4.88 6.63
CA SER A 237 4.20 4.41 7.05
C SER A 237 3.30 4.09 5.86
N TYR A 238 3.41 4.87 4.78
CA TYR A 238 2.68 4.65 3.53
C TYR A 238 3.12 3.35 2.83
N GLY A 239 4.42 3.10 2.73
CA GLY A 239 4.93 1.83 2.19
C GLY A 239 4.38 0.63 2.95
N LEU A 240 4.39 0.71 4.28
CA LEU A 240 3.86 -0.35 5.14
C LEU A 240 2.36 -0.59 4.93
N ILE A 241 1.51 0.45 4.84
CA ILE A 241 0.07 0.24 4.59
C ILE A 241 -0.19 -0.37 3.20
N VAL A 242 0.56 0.05 2.17
CA VAL A 242 0.47 -0.53 0.82
C VAL A 242 0.87 -2.01 0.85
N GLY A 243 1.96 -2.34 1.53
CA GLY A 243 2.44 -3.72 1.70
C GLY A 243 1.42 -4.60 2.42
N VAL A 244 0.80 -4.10 3.50
CA VAL A 244 -0.25 -4.83 4.25
C VAL A 244 -1.48 -5.08 3.38
N ILE A 245 -1.96 -4.08 2.64
CA ILE A 245 -3.11 -4.22 1.74
C ILE A 245 -2.80 -5.22 0.62
N TYR A 246 -1.59 -5.16 0.06
CA TYR A 246 -1.16 -6.08 -0.99
C TYR A 246 -1.09 -7.53 -0.49
N LEU A 247 -0.54 -7.74 0.71
CA LEU A 247 -0.51 -9.04 1.37
C LEU A 247 -1.93 -9.60 1.58
N TYR A 248 -2.87 -8.76 2.03
CA TYR A 248 -4.28 -9.14 2.18
C TYR A 248 -4.89 -9.61 0.86
N LEU A 249 -4.71 -8.86 -0.22
CA LEU A 249 -5.23 -9.24 -1.54
C LEU A 249 -4.67 -10.59 -2.01
N LYS A 250 -3.39 -10.86 -1.75
CA LYS A 250 -2.77 -12.14 -2.12
C LYS A 250 -3.28 -13.30 -1.26
N ILE A 251 -3.44 -13.10 0.04
CA ILE A 251 -4.00 -14.12 0.94
C ILE A 251 -5.46 -14.41 0.57
N LEU A 252 -6.27 -13.37 0.35
CA LEU A 252 -7.66 -13.52 -0.06
C LEU A 252 -7.76 -14.29 -1.38
N ASN A 253 -6.90 -13.99 -2.36
CA ASN A 253 -6.85 -14.71 -3.63
C ASN A 253 -6.44 -16.19 -3.45
N LEU A 254 -5.46 -16.47 -2.59
CA LEU A 254 -5.05 -17.83 -2.27
C LEU A 254 -6.19 -18.63 -1.64
N LEU A 255 -6.86 -18.07 -0.62
CA LEU A 255 -7.99 -18.73 0.03
C LEU A 255 -9.13 -18.99 -0.95
N ALA A 256 -9.42 -18.03 -1.82
CA ALA A 256 -10.47 -18.18 -2.83
C ALA A 256 -10.17 -19.33 -3.79
N LYS A 257 -8.92 -19.46 -4.26
CA LYS A 257 -8.49 -20.58 -5.11
C LYS A 257 -8.57 -21.93 -4.42
N ILE A 258 -8.13 -22.01 -3.16
CA ILE A 258 -8.23 -23.23 -2.37
C ILE A 258 -9.70 -23.62 -2.18
N ALA A 259 -10.55 -22.65 -1.84
CA ALA A 259 -11.98 -22.89 -1.61
C ALA A 259 -12.72 -23.26 -2.90
N ASN A 260 -12.32 -22.71 -4.05
CA ASN A 260 -12.89 -23.07 -5.35
C ASN A 260 -12.56 -24.52 -5.74
N ASN A 261 -11.35 -25.01 -5.46
CA ASN A 261 -10.92 -26.37 -5.78
C ASN A 261 -11.39 -27.44 -4.79
N ARG A 262 -12.09 -27.05 -3.72
CA ARG A 262 -12.74 -27.98 -2.77
C ARG A 262 -14.21 -28.27 -3.13
N LYS A 263 -14.80 -27.49 -4.05
CA LYS A 263 -16.15 -27.73 -4.59
C LYS A 263 -16.08 -28.71 -5.75
#